data_AF-A0A847PAL2-F1
#
_entry.id   AF-A0A847PAL2-F1
#
_cell.length_a   1.000
_cell.length_b   1.000
_cell.length_c   1.000
_cell.angle_alpha   90.00
_cell.angle_beta   90.00
_cell.angle_gamma   90.00
#
_symmetry.space_group_name_H-M   'P 1'
#
loop_
_entity.id
_entity.type
_entity.pdbx_description
1 polymer ?
#
loop_
_entity_poly.entity_id
_entity_poly.type
_entity_poly.pdbx_seq_one_letter_code
_entity_poly.pdbx_strand_id
1 'polypeptide(L)'
;MGLRFYKSFKILPGVRMNVSKSGISWTLGSKAVKVNTGKRGTYLNLSIPKTGISWREKIDKKSNSTKRTTITKTSQIKQNEENKAIIEQYEKENDFIINLHKYADDVVTKEDFNNHLHSVKGESLKKSLQLVIDGDTNTLNALIENFINSIELPYEFSIEYELENNVLFVDLDLPEIENFNNQYPALSSSGEIIIKNKNQITIKQQYSQAIISLAIYLAANFFNLTPFIECIVLSGYSQRRNRDGDLIDEYLFSFKIDRLKMENVDLSNIAKPYDFILNFENRINLSTSFNFKAITPYQLKAQEKEEDINLYLNEAVQGLRNLGYKSTEINLITDKLKELNLNSTDEYLKEALILLNKIK
;
A
#
# COMPACT_ATOMS: atom_id res chain seq x y z
N MET A 1 19.23 -45.21 15.63
CA MET A 1 19.21 -43.74 15.66
C MET A 1 18.06 -43.27 14.79
N GLY A 2 17.00 -42.71 15.38
CA GLY A 2 15.77 -42.39 14.64
C GLY A 2 15.79 -40.99 14.03
N LEU A 3 15.22 -40.85 12.84
CA LEU A 3 14.98 -39.56 12.17
C LEU A 3 14.13 -38.64 13.07
N ARG A 4 14.63 -37.44 13.36
CA ARG A 4 13.93 -36.41 14.13
C ARG A 4 13.42 -35.33 13.19
N PHE A 5 12.10 -35.21 13.06
CA PHE A 5 11.48 -34.12 12.32
C PHE A 5 11.40 -32.86 13.18
N TYR A 6 12.06 -31.79 12.73
CA TYR A 6 12.01 -30.43 13.28
C TYR A 6 11.95 -29.44 12.13
N LYS A 7 10.95 -28.55 12.12
CA LYS A 7 10.82 -27.51 11.11
C LYS A 7 10.44 -26.18 11.79
N SER A 8 11.23 -25.14 11.53
CA SER A 8 11.04 -23.78 12.06
C SER A 8 10.68 -22.86 10.90
N PHE A 9 9.55 -22.17 11.01
CA PHE A 9 9.08 -21.22 10.02
C PHE A 9 9.16 -19.81 10.59
N LYS A 10 9.80 -18.89 9.86
CA LYS A 10 9.74 -17.46 10.17
C LYS A 10 8.42 -16.95 9.58
N ILE A 11 7.56 -16.43 10.44
CA ILE A 11 6.23 -15.95 10.03
C ILE A 11 6.30 -14.44 9.81
N LEU A 12 6.93 -13.70 10.73
CA LEU A 12 7.16 -12.25 10.65
C LEU A 12 8.51 -11.89 11.32
N PRO A 13 9.06 -10.67 11.14
CA PRO A 13 10.22 -10.20 11.90
C PRO A 13 9.99 -10.34 13.41
N GLY A 14 10.80 -11.18 14.08
CA GLY A 14 10.65 -11.49 15.50
C GLY A 14 9.63 -12.57 15.84
N VAL A 15 8.88 -13.14 14.90
CA VAL A 15 7.91 -14.22 15.18
C VAL A 15 8.26 -15.49 14.39
N ARG A 16 8.41 -16.60 15.11
CA ARG A 16 8.70 -17.92 14.54
C ARG A 16 7.78 -18.98 15.11
N MET A 17 7.37 -19.93 14.28
CA MET A 17 6.66 -21.12 14.71
C MET A 17 7.55 -22.35 14.51
N ASN A 18 7.72 -23.13 15.56
CA ASN A 18 8.51 -24.35 15.56
C ASN A 18 7.58 -25.56 15.69
N VAL A 19 7.69 -26.48 14.72
CA VAL A 19 6.93 -27.72 14.66
C VAL A 19 7.88 -28.89 14.89
N SER A 20 7.53 -29.76 15.84
CA SER A 20 8.33 -30.92 16.22
C SER A 20 7.44 -32.10 16.61
N LYS A 21 8.02 -33.30 16.75
CA LYS A 21 7.31 -34.48 17.28
C LYS A 21 6.65 -34.25 18.66
N SER A 22 7.11 -33.27 19.43
CA SER A 22 6.55 -32.91 20.75
C SER A 22 5.44 -31.85 20.72
N GLY A 23 5.10 -31.32 19.55
CA GLY A 23 4.06 -30.31 19.34
C GLY A 23 4.56 -29.01 18.71
N ILE A 24 3.63 -28.06 18.61
CA ILE A 24 3.82 -26.73 18.05
C ILE A 24 4.22 -25.76 19.17
N SER A 25 5.17 -24.87 18.90
CA SER A 25 5.56 -23.78 19.81
C SER A 25 5.81 -22.51 19.03
N TRP A 26 5.56 -21.37 19.67
CA TRP A 26 5.71 -20.05 19.09
C TRP A 26 6.81 -19.30 19.82
N THR A 27 7.64 -18.59 19.07
CA THR A 27 8.71 -17.72 19.54
C THR A 27 8.38 -16.31 19.08
N LEU A 28 8.15 -15.39 20.01
CA LEU A 28 7.86 -13.98 19.73
C LEU A 28 8.94 -13.09 20.35
N GLY A 29 9.56 -12.21 19.58
CA GLY A 29 10.55 -11.22 20.03
C GLY A 29 11.83 -11.14 19.18
N SER A 30 12.60 -10.08 19.42
CA SER A 30 13.81 -9.71 18.68
C SER A 30 15.05 -10.53 19.12
N LYS A 31 16.24 -10.26 18.56
CA LYS A 31 17.46 -11.02 18.91
C LYS A 31 17.79 -11.02 20.40
N ALA A 32 17.39 -9.97 21.13
CA ALA A 32 17.75 -9.75 22.54
C ALA A 32 16.66 -10.17 23.55
N VAL A 33 15.39 -10.18 23.15
CA VAL A 33 14.26 -10.49 24.04
C VAL A 33 13.29 -11.39 23.29
N LYS A 34 13.06 -12.61 23.79
CA LYS A 34 12.23 -13.64 23.13
C LYS A 34 11.35 -14.36 24.12
N VAL A 35 10.06 -14.41 23.84
CA VAL A 35 9.05 -15.19 24.55
C VAL A 35 8.77 -16.45 23.76
N ASN A 36 9.01 -17.61 24.37
CA ASN A 36 8.67 -18.91 23.80
C ASN A 36 7.45 -19.48 24.51
N THR A 37 6.36 -19.72 23.78
CA THR A 37 5.15 -20.37 24.29
C THR A 37 4.93 -21.72 23.62
N GLY A 38 4.61 -22.75 24.40
CA GLY A 38 4.34 -24.09 23.89
C GLY A 38 3.93 -25.05 25.01
N LYS A 39 3.75 -26.33 24.66
CA LYS A 39 3.20 -27.36 25.57
C LYS A 39 3.93 -27.51 26.92
N ARG A 40 5.18 -27.06 27.04
CA ARG A 40 6.00 -27.14 28.27
C ARG A 40 5.95 -25.89 29.16
N GLY A 41 5.28 -24.82 28.71
CA GLY A 41 5.16 -23.55 29.41
C GLY A 41 5.62 -22.36 28.58
N THR A 42 5.53 -21.17 29.18
CA THR A 42 5.91 -19.89 28.57
C THR A 42 7.23 -19.43 29.17
N TYR A 43 8.22 -19.15 28.33
CA TYR A 43 9.58 -18.83 28.76
C TYR A 43 10.01 -17.49 28.18
N LEU A 44 10.41 -16.55 29.04
CA LEU A 44 11.08 -15.32 28.64
C LEU A 44 12.58 -15.62 28.53
N ASN A 45 13.19 -15.21 27.43
CA ASN A 45 14.63 -15.33 27.20
C ASN A 45 15.16 -13.93 26.90
N LEU A 46 16.04 -13.44 27.75
CA LEU A 46 16.75 -12.17 27.59
C LEU A 46 18.20 -12.50 27.27
N SER A 47 18.79 -11.83 26.30
CA SER A 47 20.19 -12.05 25.92
C SER A 47 20.78 -10.76 25.39
N ILE A 48 21.96 -10.39 25.86
CA ILE A 48 22.65 -9.19 25.40
C ILE A 48 23.47 -9.56 24.15
N PRO A 49 23.15 -9.01 22.96
CA PRO A 49 23.82 -9.40 21.72
C PRO A 49 25.34 -9.23 21.79
N LYS A 50 26.09 -10.19 21.22
CA LYS A 50 27.57 -10.19 21.13
C LYS A 50 28.34 -10.31 22.47
N THR A 51 27.66 -10.52 23.60
CA THR A 51 28.32 -10.68 24.92
C THR A 51 28.35 -12.13 25.43
N GLY A 52 27.57 -13.03 24.82
CA GLY A 52 27.39 -14.41 25.29
C GLY A 52 26.51 -14.55 26.54
N ILE A 53 26.05 -13.44 27.12
CA ILE A 53 25.26 -13.43 28.35
C ILE A 53 23.77 -13.58 28.01
N SER A 54 23.14 -14.61 28.58
CA SER A 54 21.71 -14.87 28.42
C SER A 54 21.06 -15.34 29.72
N TRP A 55 19.80 -14.96 29.90
CA TRP A 55 18.97 -15.26 31.05
C TRP A 55 17.62 -15.77 30.59
N ARG A 56 17.11 -16.82 31.24
CA ARG A 56 15.87 -17.49 30.87
C ARG A 56 15.01 -17.71 32.10
N GLU A 57 13.79 -17.22 32.06
CA GLU A 57 12.80 -17.41 33.12
C GLU A 57 11.51 -18.04 32.59
N LYS A 58 10.95 -18.96 33.38
CA LYS A 58 9.66 -19.59 33.09
C LYS A 58 8.55 -18.75 33.72
N ILE A 59 7.68 -18.18 32.89
CA ILE A 59 6.69 -17.15 33.25
C ILE A 59 5.36 -17.78 33.73
N ASP A 60 5.11 -19.06 33.46
CA ASP A 60 3.86 -19.74 33.83
C ASP A 60 3.91 -20.42 35.22
N LYS A 61 4.78 -19.99 36.15
CA LYS A 61 4.77 -20.51 37.52
C LYS A 61 3.62 -19.90 38.33
N LYS A 62 2.72 -20.73 38.84
CA LYS A 62 1.78 -20.35 39.91
C LYS A 62 2.58 -19.89 41.13
N SER A 63 2.39 -18.62 41.50
CA SER A 63 3.07 -17.95 42.60
C SER A 63 2.48 -18.38 43.95
N ASN A 64 3.32 -19.01 44.79
CA ASN A 64 3.11 -19.10 46.24
C ASN A 64 4.02 -18.08 46.94
N SER A 65 3.40 -16.97 47.34
CA SER A 65 3.61 -16.24 48.60
C SER A 65 4.99 -15.62 48.98
N THR A 66 4.93 -14.33 49.32
CA THR A 66 5.43 -13.67 50.56
C THR A 66 6.82 -12.98 50.63
N LYS A 67 6.78 -11.62 50.79
CA LYS A 67 7.70 -10.64 51.48
C LYS A 67 9.19 -10.57 51.03
N ARG A 68 9.92 -9.44 51.03
CA ARG A 68 9.77 -8.06 51.52
C ARG A 68 10.79 -7.14 50.79
N THR A 69 10.41 -5.87 50.75
CA THR A 69 11.03 -4.60 50.30
C THR A 69 12.53 -4.39 50.60
N THR A 70 13.32 -3.92 49.62
CA THR A 70 14.19 -2.70 49.62
C THR A 70 14.95 -2.56 48.28
N ILE A 71 14.25 -2.31 47.16
CA ILE A 71 14.83 -1.92 45.86
C ILE A 71 13.75 -1.16 45.09
N THR A 72 13.55 0.16 45.30
CA THR A 72 12.26 0.74 44.86
C THR A 72 12.25 2.21 44.45
N LYS A 73 13.37 2.88 44.18
CA LYS A 73 13.31 4.20 43.51
C LYS A 73 14.19 4.28 42.28
N THR A 74 15.49 3.98 42.39
CA THR A 74 16.41 4.12 41.25
C THR A 74 16.23 3.07 40.16
N SER A 75 15.85 1.84 40.51
CA SER A 75 15.52 0.77 39.54
C SER A 75 14.17 0.99 38.85
N GLN A 76 13.17 1.47 39.60
CA GLN A 76 11.84 1.79 39.06
C GLN A 76 11.86 3.00 38.14
N ILE A 77 12.68 4.02 38.43
CA ILE A 77 12.86 5.19 37.56
C ILE A 77 13.49 4.77 36.22
N LYS A 78 14.58 3.98 36.24
CA LYS A 78 15.21 3.47 35.01
C LYS A 78 14.28 2.57 34.18
N GLN A 79 13.52 1.70 34.83
CA GLN A 79 12.54 0.83 34.15
C GLN A 79 11.37 1.64 33.56
N ASN A 80 10.93 2.70 34.22
CA ASN A 80 9.90 3.61 33.69
C ASN A 80 10.42 4.43 32.50
N GLU A 81 11.70 4.83 32.48
CA GLU A 81 12.34 5.51 31.35
C GLU A 81 12.45 4.59 30.13
N GLU A 82 12.88 3.34 30.32
CA GLU A 82 12.92 2.33 29.24
C GLU A 82 11.53 2.04 28.67
N ASN A 83 10.51 1.91 29.54
CA ASN A 83 9.13 1.68 29.08
C ASN A 83 8.56 2.86 28.29
N LYS A 84 8.90 4.10 28.69
CA LYS A 84 8.54 5.31 27.94
C LYS A 84 9.21 5.34 26.58
N ALA A 85 10.49 4.96 26.47
CA ALA A 85 11.20 4.92 25.20
C ALA A 85 10.57 3.95 24.18
N ILE A 86 10.06 2.79 24.64
CA ILE A 86 9.37 1.82 23.78
C ILE A 86 8.05 2.40 23.23
N ILE A 87 7.27 3.08 24.09
CA ILE A 87 6.01 3.72 23.67
C ILE A 87 6.30 4.85 22.69
N GLU A 88 7.30 5.68 22.98
CA GLU A 88 7.71 6.78 22.11
C GLU A 88 8.19 6.27 20.74
N GLN A 89 8.93 5.15 20.70
CA GLN A 89 9.32 4.53 19.43
C GLN A 89 8.10 4.06 18.63
N TYR A 90 7.14 3.39 19.28
CA TYR A 90 5.90 2.98 18.63
C TYR A 90 5.12 4.18 18.08
N GLU A 91 5.00 5.26 18.86
CA GLU A 91 4.32 6.48 18.44
C GLU A 91 5.01 7.11 17.24
N LYS A 92 6.35 7.15 17.20
CA LYS A 92 7.14 7.63 16.06
C LYS A 92 6.94 6.78 14.80
N GLU A 93 6.95 5.45 14.92
CA GLU A 93 6.70 4.55 13.79
C GLU A 93 5.27 4.73 13.25
N ASN A 94 4.28 4.87 14.13
CA ASN A 94 2.90 5.10 13.72
C ASN A 94 2.72 6.51 13.11
N ASP A 95 3.39 7.53 13.64
CA ASP A 95 3.39 8.90 13.11
C ASP A 95 4.04 8.97 11.72
N PHE A 96 5.18 8.30 11.54
CA PHE A 96 5.88 8.18 10.26
C PHE A 96 4.93 7.70 9.15
N ILE A 97 4.13 6.67 9.44
CA ILE A 97 3.24 6.08 8.44
C ILE A 97 2.06 6.97 8.09
N ILE A 98 1.40 7.56 9.10
CA ILE A 98 0.25 8.44 8.85
C ILE A 98 0.67 9.80 8.27
N ASN A 99 1.96 10.15 8.37
CA ASN A 99 2.53 11.40 7.87
C ASN A 99 3.65 11.18 6.84
N LEU A 100 3.64 10.05 6.13
CA LEU A 100 4.66 9.69 5.14
C LEU A 100 4.95 10.80 4.10
N HIS A 101 3.94 11.59 3.71
CA HIS A 101 4.08 12.72 2.80
C HIS A 101 5.11 13.76 3.27
N LYS A 102 5.30 13.92 4.58
CA LYS A 102 6.30 14.85 5.16
C LYS A 102 7.75 14.41 4.96
N TYR A 103 7.95 13.18 4.51
CA TYR A 103 9.26 12.59 4.24
C TYR A 103 9.59 12.59 2.74
N ALA A 104 8.73 13.14 1.89
CA ALA A 104 9.08 13.46 0.52
C ALA A 104 9.73 14.86 0.48
N ASP A 105 10.66 15.05 -0.44
CA ASP A 105 11.15 16.39 -0.77
C ASP A 105 10.03 17.18 -1.46
N ASP A 106 9.97 18.49 -1.20
CA ASP A 106 9.05 19.39 -1.89
C ASP A 106 9.26 19.32 -3.40
N VAL A 107 8.20 19.58 -4.17
CA VAL A 107 8.25 19.42 -5.62
C VAL A 107 9.10 20.52 -6.26
N VAL A 108 10.16 20.11 -6.94
CA VAL A 108 11.10 21.00 -7.62
C VAL A 108 10.45 21.59 -8.87
N THR A 109 10.65 22.89 -9.07
CA THR A 109 10.05 23.59 -10.21
C THR A 109 10.70 23.21 -11.53
N LYS A 110 9.96 23.31 -12.64
CA LYS A 110 10.57 23.19 -13.97
C LYS A 110 11.74 24.15 -14.20
N GLU A 111 11.68 25.34 -13.63
CA GLU A 111 12.74 26.34 -13.75
C GLU A 111 14.02 25.88 -13.04
N ASP A 112 13.89 25.26 -11.87
CA ASP A 112 15.04 24.70 -11.14
C ASP A 112 15.74 23.59 -11.93
N PHE A 113 15.00 22.74 -12.64
CA PHE A 113 15.59 21.73 -13.54
C PHE A 113 16.40 22.40 -14.67
N ASN A 114 15.85 23.45 -15.29
CA ASN A 114 16.55 24.18 -16.35
C ASN A 114 17.78 24.91 -15.81
N ASN A 115 17.67 25.54 -14.64
CA ASN A 115 18.79 26.18 -13.95
C ASN A 115 19.89 25.17 -13.64
N HIS A 116 19.52 23.96 -13.17
CA HIS A 116 20.46 22.89 -12.93
C HIS A 116 21.17 22.46 -14.21
N LEU A 117 20.42 22.22 -15.30
CA LEU A 117 20.97 21.89 -16.62
C LEU A 117 21.99 22.93 -17.12
N HIS A 118 21.73 24.23 -16.91
CA HIS A 118 22.67 25.30 -17.27
C HIS A 118 23.92 25.34 -16.39
N SER A 119 23.81 24.96 -15.11
CA SER A 119 24.91 24.98 -14.15
C SER A 119 25.85 23.78 -14.23
N VAL A 120 25.37 22.65 -14.77
CA VAL A 120 26.13 21.40 -14.82
C VAL A 120 27.34 21.50 -15.75
N LYS A 121 28.48 20.97 -15.27
CA LYS A 121 29.71 20.84 -16.05
C LYS A 121 29.83 19.42 -16.61
N GLY A 122 30.22 19.31 -17.88
CA GLY A 122 30.45 18.04 -18.57
C GLY A 122 29.32 17.69 -19.54
N GLU A 123 29.68 17.40 -20.79
CA GLU A 123 28.72 17.19 -21.88
C GLU A 123 27.83 15.96 -21.66
N SER A 124 28.40 14.88 -21.11
CA SER A 124 27.65 13.64 -20.85
C SER A 124 26.52 13.86 -19.84
N LEU A 125 26.82 14.50 -18.71
CA LEU A 125 25.82 14.74 -17.66
C LEU A 125 24.74 15.73 -18.13
N LYS A 126 25.15 16.77 -18.86
CA LYS A 126 24.23 17.71 -19.49
C LYS A 126 23.28 17.01 -20.45
N LYS A 127 23.77 16.07 -21.27
CA LYS A 127 22.95 15.28 -22.18
C LYS A 127 21.96 14.39 -21.43
N SER A 128 22.38 13.72 -20.35
CA SER A 128 21.48 12.91 -19.53
C SER A 128 20.37 13.75 -18.89
N LEU A 129 20.68 14.92 -18.33
CA LEU A 129 19.68 15.82 -17.78
C LEU A 129 18.72 16.35 -18.86
N GLN A 130 19.22 16.62 -20.06
CA GLN A 130 18.36 17.01 -21.18
C GLN A 130 17.36 15.91 -21.53
N LEU A 131 17.76 14.64 -21.55
CA LEU A 131 16.84 13.51 -21.78
C LEU A 131 15.76 13.41 -20.69
N VAL A 132 16.10 13.70 -19.43
CA VAL A 132 15.13 13.77 -18.34
C VAL A 132 14.12 14.90 -18.56
N ILE A 133 14.59 16.09 -18.94
CA ILE A 133 13.74 17.27 -19.17
C ILE A 133 12.84 17.09 -20.40
N ASP A 134 13.38 16.51 -21.47
CA ASP A 134 12.68 16.30 -22.74
C ASP A 134 11.69 15.12 -22.68
N GLY A 135 11.75 14.31 -21.62
CA GLY A 135 10.85 13.18 -21.41
C GLY A 135 11.20 11.95 -22.23
N ASP A 136 12.48 11.67 -22.44
CA ASP A 136 12.91 10.44 -23.13
C ASP A 136 12.36 9.20 -22.41
N THR A 137 11.53 8.44 -23.09
CA THR A 137 10.75 7.34 -22.51
C THR A 137 11.63 6.30 -21.82
N ASN A 138 12.75 5.91 -22.43
CA ASN A 138 13.65 4.92 -21.85
C ASN A 138 14.29 5.43 -20.56
N THR A 139 14.70 6.70 -20.56
CA THR A 139 15.26 7.36 -19.39
C THR A 139 14.24 7.48 -18.27
N LEU A 140 13.02 7.92 -18.58
CA LEU A 140 11.95 8.08 -17.59
C LEU A 140 11.52 6.75 -16.98
N ASN A 141 11.31 5.71 -17.79
CA ASN A 141 10.97 4.38 -17.29
C ASN A 141 12.08 3.87 -16.35
N ALA A 142 13.35 3.99 -16.73
CA ALA A 142 14.46 3.59 -15.86
C ALA A 142 14.49 4.38 -14.54
N LEU A 143 14.19 5.68 -14.54
CA LEU A 143 14.12 6.49 -13.32
C LEU A 143 12.96 6.08 -12.42
N ILE A 144 11.77 5.88 -12.99
CA ILE A 144 10.58 5.45 -12.26
C ILE A 144 10.79 4.07 -11.64
N GLU A 145 11.29 3.10 -12.41
CA GLU A 145 11.59 1.75 -11.91
C GLU A 145 12.63 1.78 -10.78
N ASN A 146 13.71 2.54 -10.95
CA ASN A 146 14.74 2.65 -9.91
C ASN A 146 14.19 3.29 -8.64
N PHE A 147 13.34 4.31 -8.77
CA PHE A 147 12.66 4.93 -7.63
C PHE A 147 11.75 3.92 -6.92
N ILE A 148 10.84 3.24 -7.65
CA ILE A 148 9.91 2.26 -7.07
C ILE A 148 10.68 1.15 -6.33
N ASN A 149 11.72 0.61 -6.95
CA ASN A 149 12.57 -0.43 -6.35
C ASN A 149 13.39 0.06 -5.15
N SER A 150 13.56 1.37 -4.99
CA SER A 150 14.27 1.97 -3.85
C SER A 150 13.41 2.18 -2.61
N ILE A 151 12.07 2.11 -2.74
CA ILE A 151 11.16 2.43 -1.64
C ILE A 151 11.19 1.33 -0.57
N GLU A 152 11.57 1.69 0.66
CA GLU A 152 11.57 0.81 1.82
C GLU A 152 10.49 1.25 2.82
N LEU A 153 9.31 0.62 2.78
CA LEU A 153 8.21 0.87 3.71
C LEU A 153 7.83 -0.42 4.47
N PRO A 154 7.27 -0.30 5.69
CA PRO A 154 6.94 -1.46 6.52
C PRO A 154 5.66 -2.20 6.09
N TYR A 155 4.97 -1.73 5.04
CA TYR A 155 3.78 -2.35 4.50
C TYR A 155 4.00 -2.74 3.04
N GLU A 156 3.38 -3.84 2.63
CA GLU A 156 3.39 -4.31 1.25
C GLU A 156 2.42 -3.48 0.41
N PHE A 157 2.89 -3.02 -0.74
CA PHE A 157 2.14 -2.34 -1.80
C PHE A 157 2.85 -2.63 -3.12
N SER A 158 2.15 -2.51 -4.24
CA SER A 158 2.74 -2.58 -5.58
C SER A 158 2.26 -1.44 -6.45
N ILE A 159 3.10 -1.05 -7.40
CA ILE A 159 2.83 0.06 -8.31
C ILE A 159 2.91 -0.47 -9.73
N GLU A 160 1.85 -0.25 -10.47
CA GLU A 160 1.82 -0.31 -11.93
C GLU A 160 1.71 1.11 -12.47
N TYR A 161 2.36 1.40 -13.60
CA TYR A 161 2.31 2.74 -14.18
C TYR A 161 2.34 2.71 -15.70
N GLU A 162 1.78 3.75 -16.28
CA GLU A 162 1.81 4.02 -17.71
C GLU A 162 2.02 5.52 -17.94
N LEU A 163 2.94 5.87 -18.84
CA LEU A 163 3.22 7.26 -19.21
C LEU A 163 2.64 7.52 -20.61
N GLU A 164 1.59 8.34 -20.69
CA GLU A 164 1.04 8.82 -21.96
C GLU A 164 1.24 10.34 -22.06
N ASN A 165 2.01 10.78 -23.05
CA ASN A 165 2.42 12.17 -23.19
C ASN A 165 3.10 12.69 -21.90
N ASN A 166 2.56 13.76 -21.30
CA ASN A 166 3.03 14.37 -20.06
C ASN A 166 2.24 13.91 -18.82
N VAL A 167 1.42 12.85 -18.93
CA VAL A 167 0.58 12.33 -17.85
C VAL A 167 1.06 10.96 -17.41
N LEU A 168 1.40 10.83 -16.13
CA LEU A 168 1.75 9.55 -15.52
C LEU A 168 0.51 8.97 -14.84
N PHE A 169 0.04 7.83 -15.34
CA PHE A 169 -0.99 7.01 -14.71
C PHE A 169 -0.31 6.02 -13.77
N VAL A 170 -0.83 5.93 -12.55
CA VAL A 170 -0.28 5.11 -11.47
C VAL A 170 -1.41 4.33 -10.84
N ASP A 171 -1.35 3.01 -10.96
CA ASP A 171 -2.22 2.08 -10.24
C ASP A 171 -1.46 1.53 -9.05
N LEU A 172 -2.01 1.79 -7.86
CA LEU A 172 -1.39 1.48 -6.57
C LEU A 172 -2.22 0.42 -5.87
N ASP A 173 -1.67 -0.80 -5.77
CA ASP A 173 -2.18 -1.82 -4.87
C ASP A 173 -1.86 -1.40 -3.44
N LEU A 174 -2.89 -1.07 -2.68
CA LEU A 174 -2.75 -0.51 -1.35
C LEU A 174 -2.47 -1.59 -0.32
N PRO A 175 -1.72 -1.25 0.74
CA PRO A 175 -1.66 -2.11 1.90
C PRO A 175 -3.05 -2.44 2.43
N GLU A 176 -3.27 -3.70 2.81
CA GLU A 176 -4.53 -4.11 3.42
C GLU A 176 -4.70 -3.51 4.82
N ILE A 177 -5.91 -3.06 5.15
CA ILE A 177 -6.22 -2.46 6.46
C ILE A 177 -5.93 -3.42 7.62
N GLU A 178 -6.04 -4.72 7.37
CA GLU A 178 -5.75 -5.78 8.36
C GLU A 178 -4.27 -5.89 8.70
N ASN A 179 -3.38 -5.42 7.81
CA ASN A 179 -1.93 -5.41 8.04
C ASN A 179 -1.50 -4.27 8.98
N PHE A 180 -2.36 -3.27 9.21
CA PHE A 180 -2.07 -2.18 10.14
C PHE A 180 -2.17 -2.62 11.59
N ASN A 181 -1.27 -2.11 12.43
CA ASN A 181 -1.24 -2.50 13.84
C ASN A 181 -2.48 -2.01 14.58
N ASN A 182 -3.32 -2.97 15.00
CA ASN A 182 -4.54 -2.74 15.76
C ASN A 182 -4.30 -2.62 17.29
N GLN A 183 -3.07 -2.80 17.73
CA GLN A 183 -2.66 -2.72 19.13
C GLN A 183 -1.67 -1.59 19.35
N TYR A 184 -1.67 -1.03 20.55
CA TYR A 184 -0.71 0.00 20.98
C TYR A 184 -0.27 -0.22 22.43
N PRO A 185 1.02 0.04 22.76
CA PRO A 185 1.52 -0.03 24.12
C PRO A 185 1.09 1.22 24.92
N ALA A 186 0.81 1.05 26.21
CA ALA A 186 0.46 2.12 27.15
C ALA A 186 1.01 1.81 28.55
N LEU A 187 1.19 2.82 29.39
CA LEU A 187 1.58 2.61 30.79
C LEU A 187 0.36 2.30 31.68
N SER A 188 0.52 1.31 32.56
CA SER A 188 -0.38 1.06 33.68
C SER A 188 -0.21 2.12 34.78
N SER A 189 -1.15 2.17 35.72
CA SER A 189 -0.98 2.95 36.95
C SER A 189 0.21 2.50 37.82
N SER A 190 0.72 1.28 37.61
CA SER A 190 1.92 0.75 38.27
C SER A 190 3.23 1.00 37.50
N GLY A 191 3.19 1.59 36.29
CA GLY A 191 4.36 1.86 35.45
C GLY A 191 4.77 0.73 34.49
N GLU A 192 3.98 -0.33 34.40
CA GLU A 192 4.21 -1.47 33.51
C GLU A 192 3.59 -1.21 32.11
N ILE A 193 4.20 -1.76 31.05
CA ILE A 193 3.62 -1.71 29.70
C ILE A 193 2.42 -2.66 29.62
N ILE A 194 1.28 -2.12 29.23
CA ILE A 194 0.06 -2.84 28.88
C ILE A 194 -0.20 -2.64 27.38
N ILE A 195 -0.57 -3.71 26.68
CA ILE A 195 -1.01 -3.64 25.29
C ILE A 195 -2.52 -3.44 25.27
N LYS A 196 -2.98 -2.39 24.57
CA LYS A 196 -4.39 -2.06 24.38
C LYS A 196 -4.77 -2.20 22.91
N ASN A 197 -6.03 -2.52 22.65
CA ASN A 197 -6.57 -2.52 21.30
C ASN A 197 -7.05 -1.12 20.92
N LYS A 198 -6.79 -0.71 19.68
CA LYS A 198 -7.37 0.49 19.09
C LYS A 198 -8.85 0.28 18.81
N ASN A 199 -9.63 1.35 18.92
CA ASN A 199 -11.02 1.34 18.47
C ASN A 199 -11.08 1.24 16.95
N GLN A 200 -12.12 0.60 16.42
CA GLN A 200 -12.32 0.41 14.97
C GLN A 200 -12.28 1.72 14.18
N ILE A 201 -12.89 2.78 14.71
CA ILE A 201 -12.86 4.11 14.08
C ILE A 201 -11.42 4.65 13.98
N THR A 202 -10.61 4.48 15.02
CA THR A 202 -9.20 4.92 15.03
C THR A 202 -8.36 4.16 14.01
N ILE A 203 -8.57 2.85 13.89
CA ILE A 203 -7.87 2.03 12.88
C ILE A 203 -8.21 2.54 11.48
N LYS A 204 -9.50 2.74 11.18
CA LYS A 204 -9.95 3.25 9.87
C LYS A 204 -9.44 4.65 9.57
N GLN A 205 -9.43 5.53 10.57
CA GLN A 205 -8.86 6.86 10.45
C GLN A 205 -7.37 6.81 10.09
N GLN A 206 -6.57 6.07 10.87
CA GLN A 206 -5.13 5.95 10.63
C GLN A 206 -4.84 5.31 9.27
N TYR A 207 -5.59 4.28 8.90
CA TYR A 207 -5.50 3.65 7.58
C TYR A 207 -5.77 4.65 6.46
N SER A 208 -6.92 5.35 6.51
CA SER A 208 -7.29 6.34 5.49
C SER A 208 -6.25 7.45 5.34
N GLN A 209 -5.67 7.90 6.47
CA GLN A 209 -4.63 8.91 6.45
C GLN A 209 -3.32 8.37 5.86
N ALA A 210 -2.91 7.17 6.23
CA ALA A 210 -1.69 6.53 5.75
C ALA A 210 -1.69 6.32 4.23
N ILE A 211 -2.78 5.77 3.66
CA ILE A 211 -2.84 5.49 2.22
C ILE A 211 -2.92 6.77 1.38
N ILE A 212 -3.58 7.83 1.88
CA ILE A 212 -3.60 9.13 1.21
C ILE A 212 -2.22 9.80 1.32
N SER A 213 -1.59 9.68 2.48
CA SER A 213 -0.23 10.16 2.70
C SER A 213 0.78 9.44 1.78
N LEU A 214 0.60 8.14 1.53
CA LEU A 214 1.38 7.38 0.56
C LEU A 214 1.17 7.90 -0.86
N ALA A 215 -0.08 8.15 -1.27
CA ALA A 215 -0.37 8.72 -2.59
C ALA A 215 0.32 10.09 -2.80
N ILE A 216 0.28 10.98 -1.79
CA ILE A 216 0.97 12.28 -1.86
C ILE A 216 2.50 12.09 -1.93
N TYR A 217 3.06 11.21 -1.09
CA TYR A 217 4.48 10.89 -1.09
C TYR A 217 4.94 10.41 -2.47
N LEU A 218 4.22 9.46 -3.07
CA LEU A 218 4.54 8.94 -4.41
C LEU A 218 4.44 10.03 -5.47
N ALA A 219 3.36 10.81 -5.49
CA ALA A 219 3.17 11.87 -6.46
C ALA A 219 4.30 12.92 -6.40
N ALA A 220 4.68 13.37 -5.20
CA ALA A 220 5.77 14.33 -5.02
C ALA A 220 7.10 13.78 -5.56
N ASN A 221 7.45 12.54 -5.20
CA ASN A 221 8.69 11.92 -5.68
C ASN A 221 8.68 11.71 -7.19
N PHE A 222 7.58 11.24 -7.79
CA PHE A 222 7.46 11.09 -9.24
C PHE A 222 7.63 12.43 -9.98
N PHE A 223 7.05 13.52 -9.46
CA PHE A 223 7.29 14.84 -10.02
C PHE A 223 8.77 15.27 -9.91
N ASN A 224 9.48 14.84 -8.88
CA ASN A 224 10.90 15.14 -8.70
C ASN A 224 11.84 14.29 -9.56
N LEU A 225 11.35 13.26 -10.25
CA LEU A 225 12.15 12.51 -11.22
C LEU A 225 12.39 13.27 -12.52
N THR A 226 11.43 14.08 -12.95
CA THR A 226 11.48 14.80 -14.24
C THR A 226 10.50 15.96 -14.27
N PRO A 227 10.82 17.11 -14.88
CA PRO A 227 9.85 18.20 -15.10
C PRO A 227 8.89 17.94 -16.28
N PHE A 228 9.10 16.86 -17.03
CA PHE A 228 8.27 16.50 -18.19
C PHE A 228 6.86 16.06 -17.78
N ILE A 229 6.73 15.33 -16.67
CA ILE A 229 5.43 14.92 -16.14
C ILE A 229 4.72 16.15 -15.58
N GLU A 230 3.61 16.55 -16.19
CA GLU A 230 2.81 17.72 -15.77
C GLU A 230 1.61 17.34 -14.93
N CYS A 231 1.14 16.10 -15.06
CA CYS A 231 -0.02 15.58 -14.33
C CYS A 231 0.24 14.13 -13.91
N ILE A 232 -0.22 13.77 -12.72
CA ILE A 232 -0.23 12.39 -12.22
C ILE A 232 -1.68 11.99 -11.95
N VAL A 233 -2.12 10.90 -12.56
CA VAL A 233 -3.37 10.22 -12.22
C VAL A 233 -3.02 9.03 -11.35
N LEU A 234 -3.25 9.12 -10.05
CA LEU A 234 -2.91 8.07 -9.08
C LEU A 234 -4.17 7.46 -8.50
N SER A 235 -4.38 6.17 -8.78
CA SER A 235 -5.55 5.40 -8.39
C SER A 235 -5.14 4.29 -7.43
N GLY A 236 -5.73 4.30 -6.23
CA GLY A 236 -5.44 3.30 -5.19
C GLY A 236 -6.56 2.29 -5.05
N TYR A 237 -6.25 1.00 -5.17
CA TYR A 237 -7.21 -0.10 -4.97
C TYR A 237 -6.77 -1.03 -3.85
N SER A 238 -7.70 -1.84 -3.33
CA SER A 238 -7.43 -2.87 -2.32
C SER A 238 -8.39 -4.04 -2.53
N GLN A 239 -7.97 -5.23 -2.12
CA GLN A 239 -8.74 -6.46 -2.28
C GLN A 239 -9.80 -6.58 -1.19
N ARG A 240 -11.07 -6.56 -1.62
CA ARG A 240 -12.22 -6.68 -0.70
C ARG A 240 -13.08 -7.86 -1.06
N ARG A 241 -13.68 -8.46 -0.03
CA ARG A 241 -14.66 -9.53 -0.24
C ARG A 241 -15.98 -8.94 -0.69
N ASN A 242 -16.46 -9.38 -1.84
CA ASN A 242 -17.83 -9.11 -2.29
C ASN A 242 -18.84 -9.91 -1.43
N ARG A 243 -20.14 -9.76 -1.73
CA ARG A 243 -21.22 -10.47 -0.99
C ARG A 243 -21.16 -11.99 -1.14
N ASP A 244 -20.57 -12.48 -2.23
CA ASP A 244 -20.42 -13.91 -2.55
C ASP A 244 -19.15 -14.51 -1.93
N GLY A 245 -18.30 -13.67 -1.34
CA GLY A 245 -17.07 -14.06 -0.64
C GLY A 245 -15.81 -14.02 -1.50
N ASP A 246 -15.93 -13.68 -2.79
CA ASP A 246 -14.81 -13.53 -3.72
C ASP A 246 -14.02 -12.25 -3.41
N LEU A 247 -12.71 -12.32 -3.57
CA LEU A 247 -11.85 -11.14 -3.53
C LEU A 247 -11.98 -10.41 -4.87
N ILE A 248 -12.36 -9.14 -4.80
CA ILE A 248 -12.40 -8.23 -5.94
C ILE A 248 -11.55 -7.01 -5.62
N ASP A 249 -10.87 -6.48 -6.63
CA ASP A 249 -10.16 -5.22 -6.52
C ASP A 249 -11.18 -4.07 -6.55
N GLU A 250 -11.24 -3.29 -5.47
CA GLU A 250 -12.05 -2.08 -5.41
C GLU A 250 -11.14 -0.86 -5.31
N TYR A 251 -11.25 0.06 -6.27
CA TYR A 251 -10.61 1.36 -6.17
C TYR A 251 -11.25 2.18 -5.05
N LEU A 252 -10.41 2.70 -4.16
CA LEU A 252 -10.80 3.50 -2.99
C LEU A 252 -10.74 4.99 -3.28
N PHE A 253 -9.78 5.38 -4.11
CA PHE A 253 -9.61 6.75 -4.57
C PHE A 253 -8.93 6.78 -5.94
N SER A 254 -9.11 7.90 -6.64
CA SER A 254 -8.35 8.28 -7.83
C SER A 254 -8.13 9.78 -7.82
N PHE A 255 -6.87 10.20 -7.84
CA PHE A 255 -6.47 11.61 -7.73
C PHE A 255 -5.77 12.05 -8.99
N LYS A 256 -6.14 13.23 -9.50
CA LYS A 256 -5.50 13.87 -10.63
C LYS A 256 -4.77 15.12 -10.15
N ILE A 257 -3.47 14.96 -10.00
CA ILE A 257 -2.58 15.91 -9.33
C ILE A 257 -1.81 16.68 -10.40
N ASP A 258 -1.93 18.01 -10.40
CA ASP A 258 -1.23 18.88 -11.35
C ASP A 258 0.11 19.35 -10.74
N ARG A 259 1.20 19.25 -11.51
CA ARG A 259 2.53 19.72 -11.09
C ARG A 259 2.51 21.17 -10.60
N LEU A 260 1.89 22.06 -11.37
CA LEU A 260 1.89 23.51 -11.08
C LEU A 260 1.29 23.83 -9.71
N LYS A 261 0.34 23.02 -9.23
CA LYS A 261 -0.25 23.17 -7.90
C LYS A 261 0.64 22.56 -6.80
N MET A 262 1.49 21.60 -7.13
CA MET A 262 2.40 20.91 -6.19
C MET A 262 3.74 21.64 -5.99
N GLU A 263 4.27 22.34 -7.00
CA GLU A 263 5.58 23.02 -7.00
C GLU A 263 5.76 24.10 -5.91
N ASN A 264 4.70 24.49 -5.20
CA ASN A 264 4.72 25.49 -4.13
C ASN A 264 4.15 24.98 -2.81
N VAL A 265 4.01 23.65 -2.68
CA VAL A 265 3.49 23.02 -1.48
C VAL A 265 4.65 22.66 -0.57
N ASP A 266 4.59 23.16 0.66
CA ASP A 266 5.43 22.68 1.75
C ASP A 266 4.79 21.40 2.33
N LEU A 267 5.32 20.25 1.94
CA LEU A 267 4.78 18.95 2.33
C LEU A 267 4.89 18.72 3.84
N SER A 268 5.93 19.28 4.48
CA SER A 268 6.16 19.13 5.92
C SER A 268 5.07 19.80 6.77
N ASN A 269 4.46 20.86 6.22
CA ASN A 269 3.41 21.66 6.87
C ASN A 269 1.98 21.15 6.59
N ILE A 270 1.80 20.09 5.81
CA ILE A 270 0.49 19.47 5.63
C ILE A 270 0.09 18.77 6.95
N ALA A 271 -0.90 19.35 7.63
CA ALA A 271 -1.42 18.76 8.87
C ALA A 271 -2.41 17.61 8.61
N LYS A 272 -3.15 17.68 7.49
CA LYS A 272 -4.23 16.74 7.14
C LYS A 272 -4.15 16.35 5.66
N PRO A 273 -3.59 15.17 5.34
CA PRO A 273 -3.49 14.68 3.96
C PRO A 273 -4.81 14.65 3.19
N TYR A 274 -5.90 14.27 3.86
CA TYR A 274 -7.23 14.22 3.24
C TYR A 274 -7.70 15.61 2.78
N ASP A 275 -7.62 16.62 3.65
CA ASP A 275 -8.05 17.98 3.29
C ASP A 275 -7.17 18.56 2.18
N PHE A 276 -5.87 18.23 2.19
CA PHE A 276 -4.94 18.65 1.15
C PHE A 276 -5.27 18.06 -0.22
N ILE A 277 -5.48 16.73 -0.31
CA ILE A 277 -5.69 16.06 -1.59
C ILE A 277 -7.02 16.44 -2.25
N LEU A 278 -8.01 16.88 -1.47
CA LEU A 278 -9.29 17.37 -1.99
C LEU A 278 -9.18 18.69 -2.78
N ASN A 279 -8.05 19.41 -2.70
CA ASN A 279 -7.80 20.60 -3.52
C ASN A 279 -7.50 20.27 -4.99
N PHE A 280 -7.30 18.99 -5.31
CA PHE A 280 -7.07 18.48 -6.65
C PHE A 280 -8.35 17.87 -7.23
N GLU A 281 -8.36 17.63 -8.54
CA GLU A 281 -9.45 16.87 -9.15
C GLU A 281 -9.38 15.42 -8.61
N ASN A 282 -10.49 14.91 -8.06
CA ASN A 282 -10.47 13.66 -7.30
C ASN A 282 -11.77 12.87 -7.44
N ARG A 283 -11.67 11.55 -7.31
CA ARG A 283 -12.76 10.61 -7.06
C ARG A 283 -12.44 9.87 -5.78
N ILE A 284 -13.09 10.25 -4.68
CA ILE A 284 -12.94 9.60 -3.38
C ILE A 284 -14.27 9.68 -2.65
N ASN A 285 -14.66 8.58 -1.99
CA ASN A 285 -15.88 8.53 -1.21
C ASN A 285 -15.60 8.00 0.19
N LEU A 286 -15.09 8.89 1.03
CA LEU A 286 -14.77 8.61 2.43
C LEU A 286 -15.88 9.13 3.35
N SER A 287 -16.52 8.22 4.08
CA SER A 287 -17.53 8.60 5.09
C SER A 287 -16.89 9.25 6.32
N THR A 288 -17.68 9.95 7.14
CA THR A 288 -17.27 10.48 8.45
C THR A 288 -16.78 9.40 9.43
N SER A 289 -17.19 8.15 9.20
CA SER A 289 -16.72 6.95 9.91
C SER A 289 -15.47 6.31 9.30
N PHE A 290 -14.80 7.00 8.37
CA PHE A 290 -13.58 6.58 7.66
C PHE A 290 -13.72 5.28 6.83
N ASN A 291 -14.94 4.95 6.40
CA ASN A 291 -15.16 3.88 5.43
C ASN A 291 -15.10 4.46 4.01
N PHE A 292 -14.29 3.85 3.15
CA PHE A 292 -14.26 4.10 1.71
C PHE A 292 -15.36 3.32 1.00
N LYS A 293 -16.12 3.99 0.12
CA LYS A 293 -16.93 3.34 -0.90
C LYS A 293 -16.14 3.23 -2.19
N ALA A 294 -16.35 2.13 -2.92
CA ALA A 294 -15.74 1.92 -4.23
C ALA A 294 -16.04 3.08 -5.19
N ILE A 295 -15.06 3.41 -6.02
CA ILE A 295 -15.15 4.42 -7.09
C ILE A 295 -14.70 3.80 -8.41
N THR A 296 -15.06 4.45 -9.52
CA THR A 296 -14.45 4.18 -10.82
C THR A 296 -13.24 5.10 -11.00
N PRO A 297 -12.02 4.60 -11.24
CA PRO A 297 -10.83 5.44 -11.37
C PRO A 297 -10.88 6.29 -12.64
N TYR A 298 -10.08 7.37 -12.69
CA TYR A 298 -9.79 8.03 -13.97
C TYR A 298 -8.93 7.08 -14.81
N GLN A 299 -9.23 6.98 -16.10
CA GLN A 299 -8.53 6.08 -17.03
C GLN A 299 -7.96 6.85 -18.23
N LEU A 300 -7.07 6.21 -18.96
CA LEU A 300 -6.61 6.69 -20.26
C LEU A 300 -7.79 6.74 -21.23
N LYS A 301 -7.87 7.78 -22.08
CA LYS A 301 -8.97 7.89 -23.09
C LYS A 301 -9.03 6.69 -24.04
N ALA A 302 -7.91 6.01 -24.27
CA ALA A 302 -7.85 4.79 -25.07
C ALA A 302 -8.49 3.60 -24.34
N GLN A 303 -8.29 3.48 -23.02
CA GLN A 303 -8.88 2.44 -22.17
C GLN A 303 -10.37 2.68 -21.95
N GLU A 304 -10.80 3.92 -21.73
CA GLU A 304 -12.24 4.27 -21.65
C GLU A 304 -12.98 3.84 -22.92
N LYS A 305 -12.36 4.04 -24.09
CA LYS A 305 -12.94 3.65 -25.38
C LYS A 305 -12.99 2.13 -25.55
N GLU A 306 -11.97 1.40 -25.11
CA GLU A 306 -11.93 -0.07 -25.22
C GLU A 306 -12.89 -0.75 -24.23
N GLU A 307 -13.02 -0.22 -23.01
CA GLU A 307 -14.04 -0.65 -22.05
C GLU A 307 -15.47 -0.38 -22.54
N ASP A 308 -15.72 0.83 -23.07
CA ASP A 308 -17.01 1.17 -23.68
C ASP A 308 -17.35 0.23 -24.85
N ILE A 309 -16.38 -0.02 -25.76
CA ILE A 309 -16.54 -0.96 -26.88
C ILE A 309 -16.86 -2.38 -26.37
N ASN A 310 -16.14 -2.85 -25.35
CA ASN A 310 -16.37 -4.16 -24.76
C ASN A 310 -17.73 -4.25 -24.06
N LEU A 311 -18.16 -3.18 -23.38
CA LEU A 311 -19.48 -3.08 -22.76
C LEU A 311 -20.58 -3.16 -23.81
N TYR A 312 -20.53 -2.34 -24.87
CA TYR A 312 -21.51 -2.34 -25.96
C TYR A 312 -21.60 -3.70 -26.66
N LEU A 313 -20.47 -4.34 -26.92
CA LEU A 313 -20.42 -5.68 -27.50
C LEU A 313 -21.08 -6.72 -26.58
N ASN A 314 -20.77 -6.69 -25.28
CA ASN A 314 -21.33 -7.63 -24.31
C ASN A 314 -22.85 -7.46 -24.18
N GLU A 315 -23.35 -6.23 -24.13
CA GLU A 315 -24.79 -5.93 -24.13
C GLU A 315 -25.47 -6.44 -25.40
N ALA A 316 -24.87 -6.22 -26.57
CA ALA A 316 -25.41 -6.70 -27.85
C ALA A 316 -25.48 -8.23 -27.91
N VAL A 317 -24.44 -8.93 -27.42
CA VAL A 317 -24.42 -10.39 -27.31
C VAL A 317 -25.55 -10.90 -26.40
N GLN A 318 -25.81 -10.24 -25.27
CA GLN A 318 -26.93 -10.58 -24.40
C GLN A 318 -28.28 -10.28 -25.06
N GLY A 319 -28.38 -9.18 -25.81
CA GLY A 319 -29.56 -8.86 -26.62
C GLY A 319 -29.91 -9.95 -27.63
N LEU A 320 -28.93 -10.50 -28.35
CA LEU A 320 -29.13 -11.61 -29.29
C LEU A 320 -29.60 -12.90 -28.60
N ARG A 321 -29.07 -13.21 -27.42
CA ARG A 321 -29.52 -14.35 -26.61
C ARG A 321 -30.99 -14.19 -26.23
N ASN A 322 -31.38 -12.99 -25.80
CA ASN A 322 -32.77 -12.67 -25.45
C ASN A 322 -33.72 -12.72 -26.66
N LEU A 323 -33.21 -12.46 -27.88
CA LEU A 323 -33.95 -12.62 -29.14
C LEU A 323 -34.04 -14.08 -29.62
N GLY A 324 -33.43 -15.03 -28.90
CA GLY A 324 -33.55 -16.47 -29.17
C GLY A 324 -32.51 -17.05 -30.12
N TYR A 325 -31.44 -16.31 -30.45
CA TYR A 325 -30.33 -16.87 -31.23
C TYR A 325 -29.52 -17.88 -30.40
N LYS A 326 -29.07 -18.97 -31.04
CA LYS A 326 -28.31 -20.02 -30.34
C LYS A 326 -26.90 -19.53 -30.05
N SER A 327 -26.35 -19.92 -28.90
CA SER A 327 -24.97 -19.57 -28.51
C SER A 327 -23.93 -20.00 -29.55
N THR A 328 -24.17 -21.11 -30.27
CA THR A 328 -23.29 -21.58 -31.36
C THR A 328 -23.25 -20.61 -32.55
N GLU A 329 -24.38 -19.97 -32.88
CA GLU A 329 -24.47 -19.01 -33.98
C GLU A 329 -23.83 -17.68 -33.58
N ILE A 330 -24.08 -17.25 -32.34
CA ILE A 330 -23.48 -16.03 -31.78
C ILE A 330 -21.96 -16.15 -31.74
N ASN A 331 -21.42 -17.28 -31.25
CA ASN A 331 -19.98 -17.49 -31.16
C ASN A 331 -19.26 -17.43 -32.53
N LEU A 332 -19.93 -17.77 -33.63
CA LEU A 332 -19.35 -17.69 -34.98
C LEU A 332 -19.12 -16.26 -35.47
N ILE A 333 -19.82 -15.27 -34.89
CA ILE A 333 -19.75 -13.87 -35.30
C ILE A 333 -19.05 -12.97 -34.28
N THR A 334 -18.90 -13.42 -33.03
CA THR A 334 -18.32 -12.61 -31.95
C THR A 334 -16.93 -12.08 -32.27
N ASP A 335 -16.04 -12.90 -32.83
CA ASP A 335 -14.68 -12.47 -33.15
C ASP A 335 -14.65 -11.41 -34.25
N LYS A 336 -15.53 -11.56 -35.26
CA LYS A 336 -15.70 -10.54 -36.31
C LYS A 336 -16.30 -9.25 -35.79
N LEU A 337 -17.24 -9.33 -34.84
CA LEU A 337 -17.81 -8.14 -34.21
C LEU A 337 -16.74 -7.40 -33.40
N LYS A 338 -15.91 -8.11 -32.63
CA LYS A 338 -14.79 -7.51 -31.89
C LYS A 338 -13.89 -6.65 -32.78
N GLU A 339 -13.62 -7.09 -34.01
CA GLU A 339 -12.76 -6.36 -34.96
C GLU A 339 -13.37 -5.04 -35.48
N LEU A 340 -14.68 -4.82 -35.34
CA LEU A 340 -15.38 -3.65 -35.91
C LEU A 340 -15.28 -2.37 -35.07
N ASN A 341 -14.92 -2.46 -33.78
CA ASN A 341 -14.77 -1.31 -32.88
C ASN A 341 -15.92 -0.28 -32.97
N LEU A 342 -17.17 -0.75 -32.86
CA LEU A 342 -18.37 0.09 -33.00
C LEU A 342 -18.65 0.87 -31.71
N ASN A 343 -19.33 2.01 -31.81
CA ASN A 343 -19.43 2.96 -30.68
C ASN A 343 -20.79 2.88 -29.94
N SER A 344 -21.62 1.86 -30.20
CA SER A 344 -22.88 1.67 -29.48
C SER A 344 -23.40 0.23 -29.57
N THR A 345 -24.22 -0.17 -28.59
CA THR A 345 -24.92 -1.47 -28.55
C THR A 345 -25.81 -1.69 -29.78
N ASP A 346 -26.48 -0.64 -30.28
CA ASP A 346 -27.37 -0.71 -31.45
C ASP A 346 -26.61 -0.96 -32.77
N GLU A 347 -25.44 -0.34 -32.95
CA GLU A 347 -24.57 -0.60 -34.10
C GLU A 347 -24.10 -2.05 -34.10
N TYR A 348 -23.68 -2.56 -32.93
CA TYR A 348 -23.30 -3.96 -32.75
C TYR A 348 -24.44 -4.93 -33.05
N LEU A 349 -25.65 -4.67 -32.54
CA LEU A 349 -26.82 -5.50 -32.83
C LEU A 349 -27.16 -5.53 -34.31
N LYS A 350 -27.09 -4.38 -34.98
CA LYS A 350 -27.39 -4.27 -36.42
C LYS A 350 -26.41 -5.10 -37.25
N GLU A 351 -25.11 -4.96 -37.02
CA GLU A 351 -24.10 -5.76 -37.73
C GLU A 351 -24.17 -7.25 -37.38
N ALA A 352 -24.45 -7.58 -36.13
CA ALA A 352 -24.64 -8.97 -35.71
C ALA A 352 -25.80 -9.65 -36.46
N LEU A 353 -26.94 -8.97 -36.61
CA LEU A 353 -28.08 -9.47 -37.36
C LEU A 353 -27.76 -9.66 -38.85
N ILE A 354 -26.99 -8.74 -39.45
CA ILE A 354 -26.51 -8.86 -40.83
C ILE A 354 -25.60 -10.09 -41.00
N LEU A 355 -24.65 -10.29 -40.08
CA LEU A 355 -23.74 -11.42 -40.12
C LEU A 355 -24.46 -12.75 -39.90
N LEU A 356 -25.40 -12.83 -38.95
CA LEU A 356 -26.20 -14.02 -38.68
C LEU A 356 -27.09 -14.39 -39.87
N ASN A 357 -27.62 -13.40 -40.59
CA ASN A 357 -28.41 -13.64 -41.79
C ASN A 357 -27.59 -14.16 -42.98
N LYS A 358 -26.25 -14.02 -42.95
CA LYS A 358 -25.34 -14.61 -43.95
C LYS A 358 -24.92 -16.06 -43.60
N ILE A 359 -25.20 -16.51 -42.38
CA ILE A 359 -24.84 -17.85 -41.87
C ILE A 359 -26.03 -18.83 -42.00
N LYS A 360 -27.25 -18.30 -42.01
CA LYS A 360 -28.47 -19.03 -42.40
C LYS A 360 -28.53 -19.22 -43.91
#